data_AF-A0A838UW11-F1
#
_entry.id   AF-A0A838UW11-F1
#
_cell.length_a   1.000
_cell.length_b   1.000
_cell.length_c   1.000
_cell.angle_alpha   90.00
_cell.angle_beta   90.00
_cell.angle_gamma   90.00
#
_symmetry.space_group_name_H-M   'P 1'
#
loop_
_entity.id
_entity.type
_entity.pdbx_description
1 polymer ?
#
loop_
_entity_poly.entity_id
_entity_poly.type
_entity_poly.pdbx_seq_one_letter_code
_entity_poly.pdbx_strand_id
1 'polypeptide(L)'
;MARQTYRVVGRNIDTLRVNGHGPLGEGVLETLLALQDEAVAQRDALKQRRRDEARVVTPWQLDGQPLLIAPHGANQGMWQVLLFCPAARVSIGSGQLNGITVQVILSSSFLWQHGYRGAWDKTQTLLDELGSFTYQPSEVHLCADIAGKSADTLHDADFVRLGHVTRWRLNDAMVLDIVDREATPEDHSTNELIVRYRQAETVSFSLASPHSSVVYDKPREIRTHSHDKVWFGDVWEANGWDRRQPVIRVEMRYEREVLHEMGVETMAQLWEMLDSLWQYSTRKWLRHTIPTHDKNRSRWPTTAWWKTVQGVTFERADACPGQRDKVRQFHEQRMISTILGYVESWVAWKAHEQGVIEGFDLYDALVGIFDQADDHYSHDATTFLKQVEDKRRKIGYAKDKEAAAKQRKLGMLADEPAS
;
A
#
# COMPACT_ATOMS: atom_id res chain seq x y z
N MET A 1 4.60 -35.89 -21.51
CA MET A 1 5.17 -34.91 -20.56
C MET A 1 4.25 -34.86 -19.35
N ALA A 2 4.76 -35.11 -18.14
CA ALA A 2 3.96 -34.94 -16.93
C ALA A 2 3.47 -33.48 -16.87
N ARG A 3 2.17 -33.27 -16.69
CA ARG A 3 1.58 -31.94 -16.59
C ARG A 3 2.18 -31.28 -15.34
N GLN A 4 2.98 -30.23 -15.52
CA GLN A 4 3.60 -29.52 -14.39
C GLN A 4 2.48 -28.97 -13.50
N THR A 5 2.35 -29.53 -12.30
CA THR A 5 1.36 -29.15 -11.30
C THR A 5 1.93 -28.05 -10.41
N TYR A 6 1.28 -26.90 -10.41
CA TYR A 6 1.58 -25.78 -9.51
C TYR A 6 0.66 -25.84 -8.29
N ARG A 7 1.22 -25.68 -7.10
CA ARG A 7 0.47 -25.80 -5.84
C ARG A 7 0.79 -24.65 -4.92
N VAL A 8 -0.22 -24.12 -4.24
CA VAL A 8 -0.02 -23.19 -3.12
C VAL A 8 0.46 -24.00 -1.92
N VAL A 9 1.68 -23.74 -1.46
CA VAL A 9 2.30 -24.42 -0.30
C VAL A 9 2.46 -23.50 0.91
N GLY A 10 2.12 -22.23 0.76
CA GLY A 10 2.07 -21.26 1.84
C GLY A 10 1.31 -20.02 1.41
N ARG A 11 0.64 -19.37 2.34
CA ARG A 11 -0.01 -18.06 2.15
C ARG A 11 -0.21 -17.38 3.49
N ASN A 12 0.14 -16.11 3.60
CA ASN A 12 -0.05 -15.32 4.81
C ASN A 12 0.23 -13.83 4.56
N ILE A 13 0.14 -13.03 5.61
CA ILE A 13 0.74 -11.70 5.70
C ILE A 13 2.22 -11.85 6.08
N ASP A 14 3.13 -11.25 5.31
CA ASP A 14 4.57 -11.27 5.59
C ASP A 14 5.00 -10.10 6.50
N THR A 15 4.38 -8.94 6.32
CA THR A 15 4.58 -7.75 7.16
C THR A 15 3.24 -7.06 7.39
N LEU A 16 3.01 -6.64 8.64
CA LEU A 16 1.87 -5.81 9.01
C LEU A 16 2.37 -4.62 9.82
N ARG A 17 2.09 -3.40 9.33
CA ARG A 17 2.32 -2.15 10.03
C ARG A 17 0.98 -1.50 10.38
N VAL A 18 0.85 -1.11 11.65
CA VAL A 18 -0.36 -0.47 12.17
C VAL A 18 0.03 0.77 12.96
N ASN A 19 -0.68 1.86 12.71
CA ASN A 19 -0.58 3.10 13.47
C ASN A 19 -1.70 3.14 14.52
N GLY A 20 -1.36 3.49 15.75
CA GLY A 20 -2.29 3.75 16.85
C GLY A 20 -2.42 5.25 17.13
N HIS A 21 -3.66 5.71 17.23
CA HIS A 21 -4.02 7.09 17.51
C HIS A 21 -4.75 7.17 18.85
N GLY A 22 -4.21 7.94 19.78
CA GLY A 22 -4.76 8.09 21.13
C GLY A 22 -3.68 8.30 22.19
N PRO A 23 -4.06 8.51 23.45
CA PRO A 23 -3.11 8.75 24.53
C PRO A 23 -2.43 7.46 25.00
N LEU A 24 -1.18 7.60 25.43
CA LEU A 24 -0.52 6.61 26.29
C LEU A 24 -1.21 6.58 27.66
N GLY A 25 -1.07 5.46 28.37
CA GLY A 25 -1.47 5.34 29.77
C GLY A 25 -0.68 6.30 30.66
N GLU A 26 -1.26 6.68 31.79
CA GLU A 26 -0.62 7.53 32.79
C GLU A 26 0.69 6.90 33.29
N GLY A 27 1.79 7.66 33.30
CA GLY A 27 3.09 7.18 33.77
C GLY A 27 3.86 6.28 32.79
N VAL A 28 3.24 5.85 31.69
CA VAL A 28 3.88 4.94 30.72
C VAL A 28 5.05 5.62 30.01
N LEU A 29 4.86 6.85 29.54
CA LEU A 29 5.91 7.58 28.84
C LEU A 29 7.08 7.90 29.78
N GLU A 30 6.81 8.34 31.00
CA GLU A 30 7.82 8.64 32.01
C GLU A 30 8.65 7.39 32.34
N THR A 31 8.00 6.24 32.50
CA THR A 31 8.67 4.96 32.72
C THR A 31 9.57 4.58 31.54
N LEU A 32 9.07 4.74 30.32
CA LEU A 32 9.84 4.43 29.11
C LEU A 32 11.05 5.35 28.94
N LEU A 33 10.91 6.64 29.22
CA LEU A 33 12.03 7.60 29.16
C LEU A 33 13.09 7.28 30.21
N ALA A 34 12.71 6.93 31.43
CA ALA A 34 13.65 6.50 32.46
C ALA A 34 14.43 5.24 32.06
N LEU A 35 13.76 4.25 31.47
CA LEU A 35 14.41 3.03 30.94
C LEU A 35 15.29 3.33 29.72
N GLN A 36 14.94 4.32 28.91
CA GLN A 36 15.76 4.77 27.79
C GLN A 36 17.04 5.45 28.30
N ASP A 37 16.98 6.27 29.34
CA ASP A 37 18.15 6.88 29.98
C ASP A 37 19.09 5.81 30.55
N GLU A 38 18.54 4.74 31.16
CA GLU A 38 19.33 3.59 31.57
C GLU A 38 20.02 2.91 30.38
N ALA A 39 19.30 2.70 29.27
CA ALA A 39 19.87 2.13 28.06
C ALA A 39 21.00 3.02 27.49
N VAL A 40 20.86 4.35 27.54
CA VAL A 40 21.89 5.31 27.17
C VAL A 40 23.14 5.16 28.04
N ALA A 41 22.97 5.06 29.36
CA ALA A 41 24.08 4.83 30.28
C ALA A 41 24.81 3.51 29.99
N GLN A 42 24.07 2.42 29.73
CA GLN A 42 24.66 1.13 29.34
C GLN A 42 25.42 1.24 28.01
N ARG A 43 24.86 1.93 27.01
CA ARG A 43 25.52 2.19 25.73
C ARG A 43 26.84 2.93 25.91
N ASP A 44 26.84 3.98 26.72
CA ASP A 44 28.02 4.84 26.87
C ASP A 44 29.15 4.13 27.64
N ALA A 45 28.80 3.17 28.50
CA ALA A 45 29.74 2.25 29.14
C ALA A 45 30.31 1.17 28.19
N LEU A 46 29.64 0.87 27.07
CA LEU A 46 30.09 -0.12 26.09
C LEU A 46 31.12 0.46 25.10
N LYS A 47 32.09 -0.39 24.72
CA LYS A 47 33.06 -0.08 23.65
C LYS A 47 32.33 0.16 22.33
N GLN A 48 32.89 1.04 21.50
CA GLN A 48 32.29 1.57 20.27
C GLN A 48 31.62 0.53 19.35
N ARG A 49 32.17 -0.69 19.22
CA ARG A 49 31.61 -1.76 18.38
C ARG A 49 30.35 -2.45 18.94
N ARG A 50 30.02 -2.25 20.22
CA ARG A 50 28.91 -2.90 20.94
C ARG A 50 27.84 -1.93 21.41
N ARG A 51 27.96 -0.64 21.07
CA ARG A 51 27.02 0.40 21.52
C ARG A 51 25.58 0.09 21.08
N ASP A 52 25.39 -0.48 19.90
CA ASP A 52 24.06 -0.81 19.38
C ASP A 52 23.41 -2.04 20.05
N GLU A 53 24.17 -2.77 20.87
CA GLU A 53 23.70 -3.91 21.67
C GLU A 53 23.08 -3.48 23.01
N ALA A 54 23.26 -2.22 23.43
CA ALA A 54 22.67 -1.73 24.68
C ALA A 54 21.15 -1.77 24.60
N ARG A 55 20.54 -2.64 25.39
CA ARG A 55 19.10 -2.89 25.42
C ARG A 55 18.69 -3.13 26.86
N VAL A 56 17.72 -2.36 27.34
CA VAL A 56 17.13 -2.55 28.66
C VAL A 56 15.81 -3.30 28.51
N VAL A 57 15.55 -4.23 29.43
CA VAL A 57 14.32 -5.00 29.48
C VAL A 57 13.21 -4.12 30.03
N THR A 58 12.05 -4.12 29.36
CA THR A 58 10.86 -3.40 29.83
C THR A 58 9.85 -4.37 30.47
N PRO A 59 8.89 -3.89 31.29
CA PRO A 59 7.86 -4.75 31.88
C PRO A 59 6.83 -5.26 30.86
N TRP A 60 6.70 -4.61 29.70
CA TRP A 60 5.76 -4.98 28.65
C TRP A 60 6.28 -6.15 27.82
N GLN A 61 5.37 -7.08 27.49
CA GLN A 61 5.72 -8.32 26.80
C GLN A 61 4.81 -8.56 25.61
N LEU A 62 5.38 -9.16 24.56
CA LEU A 62 4.63 -9.72 23.44
C LEU A 62 4.87 -11.22 23.40
N ASP A 63 3.80 -12.01 23.53
CA ASP A 63 3.87 -13.47 23.49
C ASP A 63 4.86 -14.06 24.53
N GLY A 64 4.87 -13.48 25.73
CA GLY A 64 5.76 -13.87 26.83
C GLY A 64 7.22 -13.44 26.64
N GLN A 65 7.54 -12.71 25.58
CA GLN A 65 8.87 -12.14 25.36
C GLN A 65 8.88 -10.67 25.78
N PRO A 66 9.82 -10.23 26.62
CA PRO A 66 9.90 -8.83 27.00
C PRO A 66 10.30 -7.97 25.80
N LEU A 67 9.70 -6.79 25.71
CA LEU A 67 10.16 -5.74 24.82
C LEU A 67 11.44 -5.13 25.37
N LEU A 68 12.41 -4.93 24.49
CA LEU A 68 13.69 -4.29 24.77
C LEU A 68 13.69 -2.86 24.26
N ILE A 69 14.09 -1.90 25.09
CA ILE A 69 14.15 -0.48 24.70
C ILE A 69 15.51 -0.11 24.08
N ALA A 70 15.48 0.72 23.04
CA ALA A 70 16.67 1.32 22.45
C ALA A 70 17.16 2.54 23.24
N PRO A 71 18.48 2.83 23.23
CA PRO A 71 19.05 4.03 23.82
C PRO A 71 18.88 5.28 22.94
N HIS A 72 18.01 5.23 21.92
CA HIS A 72 17.79 6.31 20.98
C HIS A 72 16.39 6.24 20.39
N GLY A 73 15.87 7.40 19.99
CA GLY A 73 14.72 7.54 19.12
C GLY A 73 15.06 7.33 17.64
N ALA A 74 14.09 7.52 16.75
CA ALA A 74 14.28 7.48 15.30
C ALA A 74 13.66 8.70 14.61
N ASN A 75 13.99 8.85 13.32
CA ASN A 75 13.42 9.85 12.42
C ASN A 75 13.52 11.29 12.97
N GLN A 76 14.73 11.69 13.36
CA GLN A 76 15.02 13.05 13.85
C GLN A 76 14.13 13.48 15.04
N GLY A 77 13.83 12.55 15.95
CA GLY A 77 13.06 12.82 17.16
C GLY A 77 11.55 12.63 17.02
N MET A 78 11.07 12.25 15.83
CA MET A 78 9.66 11.90 15.61
C MET A 78 9.22 10.71 16.46
N TRP A 79 10.08 9.68 16.54
CA TRP A 79 9.89 8.54 17.45
C TRP A 79 10.80 8.75 18.65
N GLN A 80 10.23 9.02 19.81
CA GLN A 80 10.98 9.24 21.04
C GLN A 80 11.52 7.92 21.59
N VAL A 81 10.66 6.90 21.61
CA VAL A 81 10.97 5.59 22.18
C VAL A 81 10.80 4.50 21.15
N LEU A 82 11.73 3.55 21.14
CA LEU A 82 11.71 2.38 20.27
C LEU A 82 11.86 1.12 21.10
N LEU A 83 10.91 0.21 20.95
CA LEU A 83 10.83 -1.07 21.63
C LEU A 83 10.91 -2.21 20.62
N PHE A 84 11.56 -3.30 21.00
CA PHE A 84 11.87 -4.41 20.10
C PHE A 84 11.76 -5.76 20.79
N CYS A 85 11.17 -6.72 20.11
CA CYS A 85 11.36 -8.14 20.35
C CYS A 85 11.43 -8.85 18.98
N PRO A 86 11.81 -10.14 18.92
CA PRO A 86 11.76 -10.91 17.67
C PRO A 86 10.40 -10.88 16.95
N ALA A 87 9.30 -10.72 17.70
CA ALA A 87 7.95 -10.72 17.16
C ALA A 87 7.52 -9.36 16.58
N ALA A 88 8.00 -8.24 17.14
CA ALA A 88 7.53 -6.91 16.76
C ALA A 88 8.53 -5.79 17.06
N ARG A 89 8.39 -4.71 16.30
CA ARG A 89 8.94 -3.39 16.62
C ARG A 89 7.80 -2.45 16.98
N VAL A 90 7.89 -1.79 18.13
CA VAL A 90 6.94 -0.78 18.58
C VAL A 90 7.66 0.57 18.67
N SER A 91 7.14 1.59 18.02
CA SER A 91 7.69 2.95 18.05
C SER A 91 6.67 3.87 18.70
N ILE A 92 7.11 4.71 19.64
CA ILE A 92 6.25 5.61 20.41
C ILE A 92 6.71 7.05 20.17
N GLY A 93 5.78 7.91 19.82
CA GLY A 93 5.99 9.31 19.48
C GLY A 93 5.10 10.25 20.29
N SER A 94 5.26 11.56 20.06
CA SER A 94 4.49 12.62 20.73
C SER A 94 3.07 12.81 20.20
N GLY A 95 2.63 12.05 19.19
CA GLY A 95 1.37 12.33 18.49
C GLY A 95 1.46 13.45 17.45
N GLN A 96 2.62 14.10 17.28
CA GLN A 96 2.77 15.23 16.35
C GLN A 96 2.70 14.84 14.86
N LEU A 97 2.98 13.58 14.50
CA LEU A 97 2.82 13.10 13.13
C LEU A 97 1.38 12.65 12.90
N ASN A 98 0.52 13.54 12.38
CA ASN A 98 -0.87 13.21 12.02
C ASN A 98 -1.66 12.52 13.16
N GLY A 99 -1.33 12.82 14.42
CA GLY A 99 -1.95 12.19 15.59
C GLY A 99 -1.49 10.76 15.89
N ILE A 100 -0.42 10.26 15.26
CA ILE A 100 0.10 8.91 15.49
C ILE A 100 0.96 8.93 16.76
N THR A 101 0.51 8.17 17.77
CA THR A 101 1.21 8.04 19.05
C THR A 101 2.05 6.78 19.09
N VAL A 102 1.55 5.67 18.53
CA VAL A 102 2.24 4.39 18.50
C VAL A 102 2.24 3.81 17.09
N GLN A 103 3.31 3.15 16.69
CA GLN A 103 3.37 2.35 15.48
C GLN A 103 3.93 0.98 15.80
N VAL A 104 3.24 -0.07 15.35
CA VAL A 104 3.69 -1.44 15.48
C VAL A 104 3.98 -2.02 14.10
N ILE A 105 5.11 -2.72 13.98
CA ILE A 105 5.46 -3.54 12.82
C ILE A 105 5.64 -4.98 13.31
N LEU A 106 4.82 -5.90 12.81
CA LEU A 106 4.91 -7.32 13.14
C LEU A 106 5.83 -8.05 12.17
N SER A 107 6.63 -8.98 12.70
CA SER A 107 7.53 -9.80 11.90
C SER A 107 6.80 -10.95 11.21
N SER A 108 7.28 -11.34 10.02
CA SER A 108 6.80 -12.53 9.31
C SER A 108 6.75 -13.77 10.20
N SER A 109 7.80 -14.06 10.99
CA SER A 109 7.82 -15.25 11.85
C SER A 109 6.66 -15.25 12.85
N PHE A 110 6.34 -14.12 13.47
CA PHE A 110 5.24 -14.00 14.42
C PHE A 110 3.86 -14.12 13.75
N LEU A 111 3.68 -13.47 12.59
CA LEU A 111 2.46 -13.55 11.78
C LEU A 111 2.17 -14.97 11.28
N TRP A 112 3.22 -15.72 10.94
CA TRP A 112 3.10 -17.11 10.49
C TRP A 112 2.90 -18.10 11.62
N GLN A 113 3.54 -17.88 12.77
CA GLN A 113 3.40 -18.74 13.94
C GLN A 113 1.98 -18.74 14.50
N HIS A 114 1.36 -17.56 14.63
CA HIS A 114 0.04 -17.42 15.29
C HIS A 114 -1.12 -17.19 14.31
N GLY A 115 -0.82 -17.04 13.03
CA GLY A 115 -1.75 -16.45 12.06
C GLY A 115 -1.92 -14.96 12.30
N TYR A 116 -2.25 -14.21 11.24
CA TYR A 116 -2.30 -12.74 11.31
C TYR A 116 -3.34 -12.19 12.31
N ARG A 117 -4.47 -12.88 12.52
CA ARG A 117 -5.47 -12.51 13.54
C ARG A 117 -4.97 -12.75 14.95
N GLY A 118 -4.47 -13.97 15.25
CA GLY A 118 -3.95 -14.30 16.57
C GLY A 118 -2.73 -13.45 16.95
N ALA A 119 -1.87 -13.15 15.98
CA ALA A 119 -0.77 -12.20 16.15
C ALA A 119 -1.28 -10.79 16.47
N TRP A 120 -2.31 -10.31 15.77
CA TRP A 120 -2.93 -9.01 16.05
C TRP A 120 -3.61 -8.97 17.43
N ASP A 121 -4.36 -10.00 17.83
CA ASP A 121 -5.03 -10.04 19.14
C ASP A 121 -4.02 -9.97 20.30
N LYS A 122 -2.90 -10.69 20.19
CA LYS A 122 -1.79 -10.62 21.13
C LYS A 122 -1.15 -9.23 21.16
N THR A 123 -0.98 -8.62 19.98
CA THR A 123 -0.43 -7.27 19.84
C THR A 123 -1.36 -6.23 20.46
N GLN A 124 -2.67 -6.37 20.26
CA GLN A 124 -3.66 -5.47 20.83
C GLN A 124 -3.68 -5.56 22.35
N THR A 125 -3.56 -6.76 22.93
CA THR A 125 -3.44 -6.94 24.39
C THR A 125 -2.26 -6.14 24.96
N LEU A 126 -1.09 -6.22 24.31
CA LEU A 126 0.07 -5.40 24.68
C LEU A 126 -0.19 -3.90 24.53
N LEU A 127 -0.85 -3.47 23.44
CA LEU A 127 -1.12 -2.05 23.20
C LEU A 127 -2.12 -1.48 24.20
N ASP A 128 -3.08 -2.27 24.66
CA ASP A 128 -4.05 -1.90 25.69
C ASP A 128 -3.36 -1.69 27.06
N GLU A 129 -2.23 -2.36 27.32
CA GLU A 129 -1.38 -2.08 28.50
C GLU A 129 -0.58 -0.77 28.38
N LEU A 130 -0.31 -0.32 27.15
CA LEU A 130 0.47 0.90 26.88
C LEU A 130 -0.41 2.15 26.83
N GLY A 131 -1.70 2.03 26.55
CA GLY A 131 -2.62 3.15 26.45
C GLY A 131 -3.94 2.80 25.79
N SER A 132 -4.64 3.83 25.32
CA SER A 132 -5.94 3.68 24.66
C SER A 132 -5.86 4.21 23.24
N PHE A 133 -5.91 3.32 22.26
CA PHE A 133 -5.68 3.68 20.86
C PHE A 133 -6.81 3.23 19.95
N THR A 134 -7.02 3.98 18.87
CA THR A 134 -7.69 3.49 17.66
C THR A 134 -6.64 3.08 16.63
N TYR A 135 -6.89 2.01 15.89
CA TYR A 135 -5.89 1.36 15.04
C TYR A 135 -6.18 1.52 13.55
N GLN A 136 -5.19 2.05 12.82
CA GLN A 136 -5.24 2.23 11.37
C GLN A 136 -4.12 1.42 10.70
N PRO A 137 -4.43 0.49 9.79
CA PRO A 137 -3.41 -0.21 9.01
C PRO A 137 -2.70 0.78 8.08
N SER A 138 -1.36 0.76 8.11
CA SER A 138 -0.53 1.65 7.30
C SER A 138 0.32 0.91 6.28
N GLU A 139 0.56 -0.38 6.47
CA GLU A 139 1.25 -1.22 5.51
C GLU A 139 0.85 -2.69 5.70
N VAL A 140 0.59 -3.41 4.62
CA VAL A 140 0.37 -4.86 4.65
C VAL A 140 1.04 -5.53 3.46
N HIS A 141 1.75 -6.62 3.69
CA HIS A 141 2.36 -7.43 2.63
C HIS A 141 1.66 -8.78 2.57
N LEU A 142 0.87 -9.01 1.54
CA LEU A 142 0.24 -10.31 1.29
C LEU A 142 1.21 -11.18 0.50
N CYS A 143 1.33 -12.45 0.84
CA CYS A 143 2.21 -13.35 0.13
C CYS A 143 1.61 -14.74 -0.10
N ALA A 144 2.09 -15.38 -1.17
CA ALA A 144 1.78 -16.77 -1.51
C ALA A 144 3.04 -17.48 -2.01
N ASP A 145 3.27 -18.69 -1.50
CA ASP A 145 4.34 -19.59 -1.89
C ASP A 145 3.79 -20.65 -2.84
N ILE A 146 4.36 -20.70 -4.05
CA ILE A 146 3.93 -21.61 -5.12
C ILE A 146 5.02 -22.64 -5.39
N ALA A 147 4.73 -23.90 -5.11
CA ALA A 147 5.57 -25.02 -5.50
C ALA A 147 5.40 -25.35 -6.98
N GLY A 148 6.50 -25.76 -7.61
CA GLY A 148 6.57 -26.19 -8.99
C GLY A 148 6.90 -25.07 -9.99
N LYS A 149 7.00 -23.80 -9.56
CA LYS A 149 7.51 -22.69 -10.39
C LYS A 149 8.90 -22.29 -9.89
N SER A 150 9.84 -22.21 -10.82
CA SER A 150 11.21 -21.78 -10.55
C SER A 150 11.43 -20.33 -10.99
N ALA A 151 12.20 -19.58 -10.21
CA ALA A 151 12.50 -18.17 -10.47
C ALA A 151 13.36 -17.97 -11.72
N ASP A 152 14.23 -18.93 -12.06
CA ASP A 152 15.10 -18.90 -13.24
C ASP A 152 14.33 -18.86 -14.57
N THR A 153 13.10 -19.35 -14.58
CA THR A 153 12.17 -19.31 -15.72
C THR A 153 11.29 -18.05 -15.76
N LEU A 154 11.62 -17.02 -14.98
CA LEU A 154 10.92 -15.74 -15.04
C LEU A 154 11.57 -14.82 -16.06
N HIS A 155 10.72 -14.26 -16.92
CA HIS A 155 11.09 -13.18 -17.82
C HIS A 155 10.17 -11.99 -17.58
N ASP A 156 10.75 -10.80 -17.43
CA ASP A 156 9.97 -9.56 -17.24
C ASP A 156 8.96 -9.33 -18.39
N ALA A 157 9.32 -9.76 -19.61
CA ALA A 157 8.45 -9.70 -20.79
C ALA A 157 7.17 -10.57 -20.66
N ASP A 158 7.16 -11.56 -19.78
CA ASP A 158 5.98 -12.38 -19.52
C ASP A 158 5.03 -11.71 -18.51
N PHE A 159 5.47 -10.64 -17.84
CA PHE A 159 4.63 -9.87 -16.95
C PHE A 159 3.97 -8.70 -17.68
N VAL A 160 2.65 -8.64 -17.56
CA VAL A 160 1.83 -7.52 -18.01
C VAL A 160 1.35 -6.79 -16.78
N ARG A 161 1.70 -5.51 -16.69
CA ARG A 161 1.23 -4.61 -15.64
C ARG A 161 0.36 -3.54 -16.25
N LEU A 162 -0.70 -3.16 -15.55
CA LEU A 162 -1.31 -1.86 -15.75
C LEU A 162 -0.31 -0.82 -15.19
N GLY A 163 0.21 0.08 -16.02
CA GLY A 163 1.31 1.00 -15.68
C GLY A 163 1.10 1.81 -14.40
N HIS A 164 2.15 2.51 -13.95
CA HIS A 164 1.99 3.48 -12.85
C HIS A 164 0.96 4.50 -13.28
N VAL A 165 -0.10 4.63 -12.49
CA VAL A 165 -1.08 5.66 -12.78
C VAL A 165 -0.61 6.96 -12.13
N THR A 166 0.34 7.61 -12.79
CA THR A 166 0.63 9.03 -12.59
C THR A 166 -0.64 9.81 -12.96
N ARG A 167 -1.48 10.08 -11.95
CA ARG A 167 -2.78 10.77 -12.01
C ARG A 167 -3.92 9.97 -12.67
N TRP A 168 -4.60 9.17 -11.87
CA TRP A 168 -5.92 8.64 -12.23
C TRP A 168 -6.90 9.79 -12.46
N ARG A 169 -7.34 9.98 -13.71
CA ARG A 169 -8.58 10.70 -14.04
C ARG A 169 -9.72 9.67 -14.09
N LEU A 170 -10.88 10.04 -13.54
CA LEU A 170 -12.05 9.18 -13.29
C LEU A 170 -12.67 8.52 -14.56
N ASN A 171 -12.11 8.70 -15.76
CA ASN A 171 -12.73 8.22 -17.00
C ASN A 171 -12.08 6.93 -17.57
N ASP A 172 -10.97 6.45 -17.01
CA ASP A 172 -10.23 5.34 -17.63
C ASP A 172 -10.82 3.95 -17.33
N ALA A 173 -11.84 3.86 -16.47
CA ALA A 173 -12.59 2.62 -16.26
C ALA A 173 -13.57 2.30 -17.41
N MET A 174 -13.77 3.21 -18.37
CA MET A 174 -14.64 3.00 -19.54
C MET A 174 -13.91 2.96 -20.89
N VAL A 175 -12.60 3.19 -20.93
CA VAL A 175 -11.83 3.22 -22.19
C VAL A 175 -10.76 2.13 -22.17
N LEU A 176 -11.15 0.91 -21.83
CA LEU A 176 -10.30 -0.27 -21.99
C LEU A 176 -10.64 -1.10 -23.24
N ASP A 177 -11.36 -0.53 -24.22
CA ASP A 177 -11.61 -1.22 -25.50
C ASP A 177 -11.50 -0.39 -26.78
N ILE A 178 -11.10 0.90 -26.75
CA ILE A 178 -11.21 1.75 -27.98
C ILE A 178 -9.95 2.53 -28.37
N VAL A 179 -8.89 2.63 -27.56
CA VAL A 179 -7.73 3.45 -27.98
C VAL A 179 -6.45 2.65 -27.90
N ASP A 180 -5.98 2.21 -29.07
CA ASP A 180 -4.56 1.91 -29.31
C ASP A 180 -3.78 3.17 -28.90
N ARG A 181 -3.03 3.06 -27.81
CA ARG A 181 -2.13 4.13 -27.38
C ARG A 181 -0.71 3.68 -27.64
N GLU A 182 -0.06 4.39 -28.56
CA GLU A 182 1.37 4.33 -28.76
C GLU A 182 2.07 4.58 -27.43
N ALA A 183 3.00 3.69 -27.09
CA ALA A 183 3.80 3.78 -25.88
C ALA A 183 4.61 5.08 -25.93
N THR A 184 4.27 6.05 -25.08
CA THR A 184 5.20 7.13 -24.77
C THR A 184 6.33 6.54 -23.94
N PRO A 185 7.60 6.67 -24.38
CA PRO A 185 8.74 6.27 -23.58
C PRO A 185 8.88 7.23 -22.40
N GLU A 186 9.43 6.72 -21.30
CA GLU A 186 9.73 7.41 -20.03
C GLU A 186 8.62 7.37 -18.97
N ASP A 187 8.47 6.19 -18.37
CA ASP A 187 7.96 6.06 -17.00
C ASP A 187 8.97 5.26 -16.18
N HIS A 188 9.63 5.91 -15.23
CA HIS A 188 10.66 5.33 -14.36
C HIS A 188 10.06 4.43 -13.27
N SER A 189 9.16 3.51 -13.63
CA SER A 189 8.91 2.35 -12.80
C SER A 189 10.00 1.33 -13.10
N THR A 190 11.09 1.35 -12.34
CA THR A 190 12.18 0.40 -12.51
C THR A 190 11.68 -0.99 -12.14
N ASN A 191 11.40 -1.82 -13.16
CA ASN A 191 11.35 -3.27 -12.95
C ASN A 191 12.78 -3.67 -12.71
N GLU A 192 13.03 -4.22 -11.53
CA GLU A 192 14.35 -4.72 -11.22
C GLU A 192 14.31 -6.24 -11.31
N LEU A 193 14.88 -6.75 -12.39
CA LEU A 193 15.21 -8.17 -12.50
C LEU A 193 16.59 -8.36 -11.89
N ILE A 194 16.64 -8.89 -10.68
CA ILE A 194 17.90 -9.29 -10.06
C ILE A 194 18.27 -10.66 -10.61
N VAL A 195 19.30 -10.68 -11.46
CA VAL A 195 19.92 -11.89 -11.97
C VAL A 195 21.20 -12.16 -11.20
N ARG A 196 21.33 -13.35 -10.61
CA ARG A 196 22.59 -13.79 -9.99
C ARG A 196 23.00 -15.12 -10.58
N TYR A 197 24.28 -15.25 -10.95
CA TYR A 197 24.82 -16.44 -11.62
C TYR A 197 24.04 -16.84 -12.89
N ARG A 198 23.62 -15.85 -13.70
CA ARG A 198 22.83 -16.04 -14.94
C ARG A 198 21.45 -16.68 -14.74
N GLN A 199 20.92 -16.68 -13.52
CA GLN A 199 19.56 -17.11 -13.20
C GLN A 199 18.78 -15.93 -12.62
N ALA A 200 17.54 -15.74 -13.09
CA ALA A 200 16.61 -14.81 -12.48
C ALA A 200 16.30 -15.28 -11.05
N GLU A 201 16.49 -14.39 -10.08
CA GLU A 201 16.31 -14.69 -8.64
C GLU A 201 15.13 -13.94 -8.07
N THR A 202 15.00 -12.67 -8.44
CA THR A 202 13.95 -11.77 -7.98
C THR A 202 13.50 -10.89 -9.13
N VAL A 203 12.18 -10.74 -9.29
CA VAL A 203 11.57 -9.72 -10.12
C VAL A 203 10.79 -8.78 -9.22
N SER A 204 11.17 -7.51 -9.22
CA SER A 204 10.53 -6.49 -8.43
C SER A 204 9.77 -5.52 -9.31
N PHE A 205 8.59 -5.11 -8.85
CA PHE A 205 7.67 -4.24 -9.58
C PHE A 205 7.30 -3.07 -8.70
N SER A 206 7.60 -1.85 -9.16
CA SER A 206 7.12 -0.61 -8.52
C SER A 206 7.62 -0.41 -7.07
N LEU A 207 8.84 -0.84 -6.73
CA LEU A 207 9.36 -0.84 -5.34
C LEU A 207 9.28 0.50 -4.61
N ALA A 208 9.38 1.62 -5.34
CA ALA A 208 9.30 2.96 -4.78
C ALA A 208 7.86 3.50 -4.71
N SER A 209 6.85 2.64 -4.88
CA SER A 209 5.44 3.05 -4.91
C SER A 209 4.58 2.35 -3.87
N PRO A 210 3.52 3.03 -3.40
CA PRO A 210 2.61 2.51 -2.40
C PRO A 210 1.96 1.15 -2.73
N HIS A 211 1.88 0.79 -4.02
CA HIS A 211 1.51 -0.56 -4.45
C HIS A 211 2.68 -1.17 -5.21
N SER A 212 3.26 -2.23 -4.64
CA SER A 212 4.43 -2.89 -5.23
C SER A 212 4.35 -4.40 -5.09
N SER A 213 5.18 -5.11 -5.85
CA SER A 213 5.25 -6.56 -5.77
C SER A 213 6.65 -7.07 -6.00
N VAL A 214 6.96 -8.18 -5.34
CA VAL A 214 8.23 -8.89 -5.51
C VAL A 214 7.91 -10.36 -5.73
N VAL A 215 8.53 -10.95 -6.75
CA VAL A 215 8.43 -12.38 -7.06
C VAL A 215 9.83 -12.98 -6.99
N TYR A 216 10.09 -13.92 -6.09
CA TYR A 216 11.45 -14.38 -5.81
C TYR A 216 11.59 -15.83 -5.33
N ASP A 217 12.78 -16.39 -5.48
CA ASP A 217 13.18 -17.70 -4.94
C ASP A 217 13.28 -17.64 -3.40
N LYS A 218 12.22 -18.10 -2.73
CA LYS A 218 12.14 -18.06 -1.27
C LYS A 218 13.13 -19.00 -0.57
N PRO A 219 13.30 -20.27 -0.99
CA PRO A 219 14.34 -21.14 -0.43
C PRO A 219 15.74 -20.52 -0.48
N ARG A 220 16.09 -19.83 -1.57
CA ARG A 220 17.39 -19.17 -1.71
C ARG A 220 17.52 -17.94 -0.82
N GLU A 221 16.48 -17.13 -0.72
CA GLU A 221 16.43 -16.00 0.21
C GLU A 221 16.66 -16.46 1.66
N ILE A 222 15.98 -17.53 2.10
CA ILE A 222 16.16 -18.12 3.43
C ILE A 222 17.62 -18.56 3.65
N ARG A 223 18.23 -19.25 2.68
CA ARG A 223 19.62 -19.71 2.77
C ARG A 223 20.66 -18.58 2.79
N THR A 224 20.30 -17.38 2.36
CA THR A 224 21.28 -16.29 2.17
C THR A 224 21.09 -15.18 3.20
N HIS A 225 19.84 -14.86 3.53
CA HIS A 225 19.48 -13.66 4.29
C HIS A 225 18.66 -13.97 5.55
N SER A 226 17.86 -15.03 5.57
CA SER A 226 16.91 -15.31 6.66
C SER A 226 17.04 -16.74 7.19
N HIS A 227 18.23 -17.11 7.69
CA HIS A 227 18.54 -18.46 8.16
C HIS A 227 17.67 -18.92 9.35
N ASP A 228 17.09 -17.97 10.09
CA ASP A 228 16.13 -18.19 11.16
C ASP A 228 14.75 -18.66 10.65
N LYS A 229 14.51 -18.57 9.33
CA LYS A 229 13.24 -18.92 8.69
C LYS A 229 13.23 -20.28 7.98
N VAL A 230 14.15 -21.17 8.33
CA VAL A 230 14.22 -22.54 7.77
C VAL A 230 12.93 -23.34 8.03
N TRP A 231 12.17 -23.00 9.08
CA TRP A 231 10.85 -23.59 9.41
C TRP A 231 9.80 -23.44 8.30
N PHE A 232 9.99 -22.56 7.30
CA PHE A 232 9.13 -22.53 6.12
C PHE A 232 9.08 -23.86 5.39
N GLY A 233 10.17 -24.65 5.43
CA GLY A 233 10.19 -25.99 4.85
C GLY A 233 9.12 -26.91 5.44
N ASP A 234 8.91 -26.85 6.75
CA ASP A 234 7.90 -27.65 7.45
C ASP A 234 6.49 -27.18 7.09
N VAL A 235 6.29 -25.85 6.98
CA VAL A 235 5.02 -25.26 6.52
C VAL A 235 4.70 -25.73 5.09
N TRP A 236 5.68 -25.69 4.19
CA TRP A 236 5.47 -26.10 2.81
C TRP A 236 5.16 -27.60 2.71
N GLU A 237 5.89 -28.44 3.43
CA GLU A 237 5.67 -29.88 3.45
C GLU A 237 4.29 -30.24 3.99
N ALA A 238 3.85 -29.60 5.07
CA ALA A 238 2.50 -29.76 5.62
C ALA A 238 1.40 -29.38 4.60
N ASN A 239 1.72 -28.52 3.62
CA ASN A 239 0.84 -28.13 2.51
C ASN A 239 1.09 -28.90 1.20
N GLY A 240 1.82 -30.02 1.28
CA GLY A 240 2.00 -30.95 0.15
C GLY A 240 3.18 -30.63 -0.77
N TRP A 241 4.17 -29.88 -0.28
CA TRP A 241 5.47 -29.77 -0.94
C TRP A 241 6.28 -31.06 -0.77
N ASP A 242 6.88 -31.55 -1.85
CA ASP A 242 7.63 -32.82 -1.88
C ASP A 242 9.12 -32.67 -1.52
N ARG A 243 9.51 -31.50 -0.96
CA ARG A 243 10.91 -31.10 -0.66
C ARG A 243 11.85 -31.04 -1.88
N ARG A 244 11.35 -31.28 -3.10
CA ARG A 244 12.16 -31.34 -4.33
C ARG A 244 11.80 -30.23 -5.30
N GLN A 245 10.51 -29.89 -5.38
CA GLN A 245 10.03 -28.85 -6.28
C GLN A 245 10.60 -27.48 -5.90
N PRO A 246 10.90 -26.61 -6.88
CA PRO A 246 11.22 -25.22 -6.59
C PRO A 246 10.00 -24.54 -5.97
N VAL A 247 10.25 -23.57 -5.08
CA VAL A 247 9.20 -22.74 -4.46
C VAL A 247 9.51 -21.28 -4.76
N ILE A 248 8.52 -20.59 -5.32
CA ILE A 248 8.59 -19.16 -5.57
C ILE A 248 7.59 -18.43 -4.66
N ARG A 249 8.00 -17.30 -4.09
CA ARG A 249 7.08 -16.42 -3.37
C ARG A 249 6.63 -15.30 -4.29
N VAL A 250 5.33 -15.03 -4.29
CA VAL A 250 4.74 -13.80 -4.81
C VAL A 250 4.31 -12.96 -3.61
N GLU A 251 4.81 -11.74 -3.53
CA GLU A 251 4.52 -10.79 -2.46
C GLU A 251 3.89 -9.51 -3.05
N MET A 252 2.80 -9.05 -2.47
CA MET A 252 2.05 -7.85 -2.84
C MET A 252 2.04 -6.90 -1.64
N ARG A 253 2.61 -5.72 -1.81
CA ARG A 253 2.76 -4.72 -0.76
C ARG A 253 1.78 -3.58 -0.97
N TYR A 254 1.07 -3.23 0.08
CA TYR A 254 0.07 -2.17 0.10
C TYR A 254 0.41 -1.21 1.23
N GLU A 255 0.88 -0.02 0.88
CA GLU A 255 1.08 1.09 1.80
C GLU A 255 -0.23 1.90 1.97
N ARG A 256 -0.19 2.85 2.91
CA ARG A 256 -1.37 3.56 3.43
C ARG A 256 -2.24 4.18 2.34
N GLU A 257 -1.64 4.79 1.33
CA GLU A 257 -2.34 5.44 0.23
C GLU A 257 -3.23 4.46 -0.53
N VAL A 258 -2.74 3.24 -0.78
CA VAL A 258 -3.48 2.21 -1.52
C VAL A 258 -4.58 1.62 -0.65
N LEU A 259 -4.28 1.38 0.63
CA LEU A 259 -5.27 0.90 1.58
C LEU A 259 -6.44 1.89 1.71
N HIS A 260 -6.15 3.19 1.81
CA HIS A 260 -7.16 4.25 1.84
C HIS A 260 -8.05 4.22 0.58
N GLU A 261 -7.45 4.19 -0.59
CA GLU A 261 -8.18 4.17 -1.86
C GLU A 261 -9.00 2.89 -2.08
N MET A 262 -8.63 1.79 -1.41
CA MET A 262 -9.40 0.55 -1.39
C MET A 262 -10.46 0.53 -0.28
N GLY A 263 -10.63 1.63 0.45
CA GLY A 263 -11.63 1.77 1.52
C GLY A 263 -11.25 1.12 2.86
N VAL A 264 -9.96 0.84 3.07
CA VAL A 264 -9.45 0.22 4.29
C VAL A 264 -8.94 1.31 5.25
N GLU A 265 -9.71 1.56 6.30
CA GLU A 265 -9.41 2.53 7.36
C GLU A 265 -9.13 1.89 8.71
N THR A 266 -9.63 0.68 8.94
CA THR A 266 -9.55 -0.03 10.22
C THR A 266 -9.03 -1.46 10.05
N MET A 267 -8.56 -2.06 11.14
CA MET A 267 -8.11 -3.46 11.14
C MET A 267 -9.23 -4.43 10.76
N ALA A 268 -10.46 -4.21 11.22
CA ALA A 268 -11.61 -5.04 10.85
C ALA A 268 -11.86 -5.03 9.34
N GLN A 269 -11.85 -3.85 8.72
CA GLN A 269 -11.97 -3.71 7.27
C GLN A 269 -10.80 -4.35 6.52
N LEU A 270 -9.56 -4.26 7.05
CA LEU A 270 -8.42 -4.91 6.44
C LEU A 270 -8.64 -6.42 6.33
N TRP A 271 -9.10 -7.06 7.41
CA TRP A 271 -9.40 -8.49 7.42
C TRP A 271 -10.44 -8.87 6.37
N GLU A 272 -11.51 -8.09 6.24
CA GLU A 272 -12.53 -8.34 5.22
C GLU A 272 -12.03 -8.13 3.78
N MET A 273 -10.95 -7.35 3.61
CA MET A 273 -10.46 -6.91 2.30
C MET A 273 -9.21 -7.66 1.80
N LEU A 274 -8.60 -8.55 2.57
CA LEU A 274 -7.36 -9.26 2.18
C LEU A 274 -7.49 -9.95 0.81
N ASP A 275 -8.58 -10.69 0.61
CA ASP A 275 -8.83 -11.40 -0.65
C ASP A 275 -9.06 -10.44 -1.82
N SER A 276 -9.82 -9.37 -1.56
CA SER A 276 -10.13 -8.33 -2.54
C SER A 276 -8.86 -7.62 -3.02
N LEU A 277 -7.96 -7.27 -2.08
CA LEU A 277 -6.65 -6.68 -2.34
C LEU A 277 -5.81 -7.62 -3.22
N TRP A 278 -5.69 -8.89 -2.82
CA TRP A 278 -4.91 -9.87 -3.55
C TRP A 278 -5.42 -10.12 -4.97
N GLN A 279 -6.74 -10.30 -5.12
CA GLN A 279 -7.36 -10.53 -6.43
C GLN A 279 -7.23 -9.31 -7.34
N TYR A 280 -7.38 -8.09 -6.82
CA TYR A 280 -7.10 -6.88 -7.59
C TYR A 280 -5.66 -6.91 -8.12
N SER A 281 -4.69 -7.16 -7.24
CA SER A 281 -3.28 -7.09 -7.59
C SER A 281 -2.85 -8.16 -8.57
N THR A 282 -3.37 -9.39 -8.44
CA THR A 282 -2.97 -10.54 -9.26
C THR A 282 -3.80 -10.74 -10.53
N ARG A 283 -5.01 -10.15 -10.61
CA ARG A 283 -5.89 -10.28 -11.79
C ARG A 283 -5.92 -9.02 -12.65
N LYS A 284 -5.80 -7.84 -12.04
CA LYS A 284 -5.89 -6.57 -12.76
C LYS A 284 -4.52 -5.91 -12.86
N TRP A 285 -3.87 -5.64 -11.74
CA TRP A 285 -2.66 -4.81 -11.72
C TRP A 285 -1.44 -5.52 -12.31
N LEU A 286 -1.14 -6.75 -11.88
CA LEU A 286 -0.01 -7.55 -12.36
C LEU A 286 -0.48 -8.94 -12.78
N ARG A 287 -0.09 -9.36 -13.99
CA ARG A 287 -0.35 -10.71 -14.50
C ARG A 287 0.88 -11.30 -15.17
N HIS A 288 1.14 -12.57 -14.93
CA HIS A 288 2.06 -13.33 -15.77
C HIS A 288 1.28 -14.04 -16.88
N THR A 289 1.60 -13.70 -18.12
CA THR A 289 0.86 -14.11 -19.32
C THR A 289 1.70 -15.01 -20.21
N ILE A 290 1.04 -15.64 -21.18
CA ILE A 290 1.65 -16.43 -22.25
C ILE A 290 1.72 -15.50 -23.46
N PRO A 291 2.92 -15.17 -23.97
CA PRO A 291 3.05 -14.40 -25.20
C PRO A 291 2.27 -15.04 -26.36
N THR A 292 1.55 -14.22 -27.10
CA THR A 292 0.81 -14.63 -28.30
C THR A 292 1.18 -13.71 -29.46
N HIS A 293 0.69 -14.01 -30.66
CA HIS A 293 0.87 -13.13 -31.82
C HIS A 293 0.07 -11.81 -31.72
N ASP A 294 -0.84 -11.67 -30.75
CA ASP A 294 -1.58 -10.43 -30.52
C ASP A 294 -0.62 -9.34 -30.01
N LYS A 295 -0.63 -8.17 -30.65
CA LYS A 295 0.17 -7.02 -30.21
C LYS A 295 -0.33 -6.45 -28.89
N ASN A 296 -1.62 -6.60 -28.58
CA ASN A 296 -2.21 -6.15 -27.34
C ASN A 296 -1.96 -7.16 -26.21
N ARG A 297 -0.87 -6.91 -25.45
CA ARG A 297 -0.45 -7.73 -24.31
C ARG A 297 -1.52 -7.88 -23.22
N SER A 298 -2.49 -6.97 -23.13
CA SER A 298 -3.60 -7.09 -22.17
C SER A 298 -4.49 -8.30 -22.46
N ARG A 299 -4.59 -8.73 -23.72
CA ARG A 299 -5.40 -9.88 -24.15
C ARG A 299 -4.66 -11.22 -24.01
N TRP A 300 -3.38 -11.19 -23.66
CA TRP A 300 -2.60 -12.42 -23.52
C TRP A 300 -3.16 -13.31 -22.41
N PRO A 301 -3.29 -14.64 -22.65
CA PRO A 301 -3.78 -15.58 -21.65
C PRO A 301 -2.88 -15.61 -20.43
N THR A 302 -3.47 -15.70 -19.24
CA THR A 302 -2.71 -15.90 -18.00
C THR A 302 -2.10 -17.31 -17.92
N THR A 303 -0.84 -17.42 -17.51
CA THR A 303 -0.15 -18.70 -17.33
C THR A 303 -0.80 -19.57 -16.26
N ALA A 304 -0.62 -20.89 -16.35
CA ALA A 304 -1.21 -21.83 -15.40
C ALA A 304 -0.77 -21.59 -13.95
N TRP A 305 0.51 -21.30 -13.72
CA TRP A 305 1.02 -21.04 -12.38
C TRP A 305 0.49 -19.72 -11.80
N TRP A 306 0.31 -18.69 -12.64
CA TRP A 306 -0.28 -17.44 -12.20
C TRP A 306 -1.79 -17.55 -11.96
N LYS A 307 -2.50 -18.45 -12.65
CA LYS A 307 -3.87 -18.79 -12.28
C LYS A 307 -3.93 -19.41 -10.87
N THR A 308 -2.93 -20.21 -10.49
CA THR A 308 -2.80 -20.69 -9.10
C THR A 308 -2.60 -19.53 -8.13
N VAL A 309 -1.75 -18.55 -8.46
CA VAL A 309 -1.57 -17.31 -7.67
C VAL A 309 -2.89 -16.53 -7.54
N GLN A 310 -3.62 -16.33 -8.63
CA GLN A 310 -4.91 -15.63 -8.66
C GLN A 310 -6.04 -16.32 -7.88
N GLY A 311 -5.89 -17.63 -7.63
CA GLY A 311 -6.82 -18.44 -6.84
C GLY A 311 -6.51 -18.45 -5.34
N VAL A 312 -5.43 -17.81 -4.90
CA VAL A 312 -5.10 -17.71 -3.48
C VAL A 312 -6.12 -16.81 -2.77
N THR A 313 -6.54 -17.27 -1.61
CA THR A 313 -7.42 -16.56 -0.66
C THR A 313 -6.83 -16.66 0.75
N PHE A 314 -7.07 -15.67 1.59
CA PHE A 314 -6.60 -15.50 2.96
C PHE A 314 -7.73 -15.70 3.97
N GLU A 315 -8.98 -15.39 3.60
CA GLU A 315 -10.15 -15.43 4.51
C GLU A 315 -11.29 -16.32 3.97
N ARG A 316 -11.62 -16.24 2.66
CA ARG A 316 -12.76 -16.96 2.06
C ARG A 316 -12.41 -17.55 0.70
N ALA A 317 -12.87 -18.76 0.39
CA ALA A 317 -12.72 -19.36 -0.94
C ALA A 317 -13.43 -18.56 -2.08
N ASP A 318 -14.41 -17.71 -1.73
CA ASP A 318 -15.37 -17.10 -2.67
C ASP A 318 -15.31 -15.56 -2.76
N ALA A 319 -14.16 -14.94 -2.45
CA ALA A 319 -14.06 -13.49 -2.56
C ALA A 319 -14.19 -13.01 -4.02
N CYS A 320 -14.93 -11.93 -4.23
CA CYS A 320 -15.06 -11.25 -5.52
C CYS A 320 -13.98 -10.17 -5.63
N PRO A 321 -13.36 -9.92 -6.81
CA PRO A 321 -12.25 -8.99 -6.91
C PRO A 321 -12.63 -7.59 -6.42
N GLY A 322 -11.86 -7.05 -5.47
CA GLY A 322 -12.02 -5.68 -5.02
C GLY A 322 -12.02 -4.72 -6.21
N GLN A 323 -12.98 -3.79 -6.20
CA GLN A 323 -12.99 -2.67 -7.13
C GLN A 323 -12.37 -1.47 -6.43
N ARG A 324 -11.30 -0.92 -7.01
CA ARG A 324 -10.69 0.34 -6.54
C ARG A 324 -11.60 1.48 -6.99
N ASP A 325 -12.46 1.96 -6.08
CA ASP A 325 -13.31 3.12 -6.35
C ASP A 325 -12.63 4.37 -5.81
N LYS A 326 -12.24 5.29 -6.69
CA LYS A 326 -11.90 6.65 -6.26
C LYS A 326 -13.17 7.36 -5.84
N VAL A 327 -13.43 7.42 -4.54
CA VAL A 327 -14.49 8.27 -3.99
C VAL A 327 -14.11 9.73 -4.27
N ARG A 328 -14.78 10.38 -5.23
CA ARG A 328 -14.72 11.84 -5.36
C ARG A 328 -15.53 12.45 -4.22
N GLN A 329 -14.92 12.61 -3.06
CA GLN A 329 -15.46 13.55 -2.07
C GLN A 329 -15.19 14.97 -2.59
N PHE A 330 -16.26 15.67 -2.97
CA PHE A 330 -16.22 17.08 -3.30
C PHE A 330 -15.99 17.86 -2.00
N HIS A 331 -14.74 18.10 -1.62
CA HIS A 331 -14.41 18.91 -0.46
C HIS A 331 -14.40 20.38 -0.87
N GLU A 332 -15.56 21.03 -0.77
CA GLU A 332 -15.76 22.46 -1.05
C GLU A 332 -14.70 23.32 -0.36
N GLN A 333 -14.41 23.04 0.91
CA GLN A 333 -13.37 23.75 1.69
C GLN A 333 -11.97 23.63 1.07
N ARG A 334 -11.58 22.45 0.57
CA ARG A 334 -10.26 22.25 -0.06
C ARG A 334 -10.16 22.96 -1.41
N MET A 335 -11.26 23.03 -2.14
CA MET A 335 -11.34 23.79 -3.39
C MET A 335 -11.24 25.29 -3.12
N ILE A 336 -11.95 25.80 -2.12
CA ILE A 336 -11.86 27.19 -1.66
C ILE A 336 -10.43 27.51 -1.25
N SER A 337 -9.78 26.69 -0.42
CA SER A 337 -8.37 26.89 -0.03
C SER A 337 -7.42 26.90 -1.22
N THR A 338 -7.67 26.07 -2.23
CA THR A 338 -6.84 26.04 -3.44
C THR A 338 -7.04 27.28 -4.30
N ILE A 339 -8.28 27.74 -4.45
CA ILE A 339 -8.61 28.98 -5.16
C ILE A 339 -7.95 30.17 -4.45
N LEU A 340 -8.10 30.26 -3.12
CA LEU A 340 -7.48 31.32 -2.32
C LEU A 340 -5.96 31.31 -2.47
N GLY A 341 -5.30 30.15 -2.41
CA GLY A 341 -3.85 30.07 -2.64
C GLY A 341 -3.40 30.53 -4.02
N TYR A 342 -4.21 30.29 -5.07
CA TYR A 342 -3.92 30.82 -6.41
C TYR A 342 -4.17 32.33 -6.52
N VAL A 343 -5.22 32.85 -5.86
CA VAL A 343 -5.49 34.28 -5.78
C VAL A 343 -4.35 34.99 -5.03
N GLU A 344 -3.91 34.45 -3.89
CA GLU A 344 -2.77 34.95 -3.11
C GLU A 344 -1.48 34.97 -3.96
N SER A 345 -1.22 33.90 -4.71
CA SER A 345 -0.06 33.82 -5.61
C SER A 345 -0.11 34.88 -6.71
N TRP A 346 -1.29 35.15 -7.26
CA TRP A 346 -1.48 36.17 -8.30
C TRP A 346 -1.32 37.59 -7.74
N VAL A 347 -1.88 37.87 -6.56
CA VAL A 347 -1.69 39.15 -5.86
C VAL A 347 -0.22 39.38 -5.51
N ALA A 348 0.47 38.35 -5.02
CA ALA A 348 1.91 38.44 -4.72
C ALA A 348 2.74 38.82 -5.96
N TRP A 349 2.39 38.25 -7.13
CA TRP A 349 3.02 38.62 -8.40
C TRP A 349 2.73 40.08 -8.78
N LYS A 350 1.48 40.53 -8.66
CA LYS A 350 1.09 41.91 -8.99
C LYS A 350 1.68 42.96 -8.05
N ALA A 351 1.71 42.67 -6.75
CA ALA A 351 2.37 43.51 -5.75
C ALA A 351 3.89 43.60 -6.02
N HIS A 352 4.51 42.51 -6.49
CA HIS A 352 5.91 42.53 -6.90
C HIS A 352 6.16 43.43 -8.14
N GLU A 353 5.29 43.36 -9.16
CA GLU A 353 5.36 44.23 -10.34
C GLU A 353 5.19 45.72 -10.00
N GLN A 354 4.33 46.03 -9.02
CA GLN A 354 3.99 47.41 -8.64
C GLN A 354 4.86 47.97 -7.50
N GLY A 355 5.70 47.15 -6.86
CA GLY A 355 6.61 47.54 -5.80
C GLY A 355 5.93 47.92 -4.46
N VAL A 356 4.64 47.63 -4.29
CA VAL A 356 3.84 47.96 -3.12
C VAL A 356 2.90 46.80 -2.79
N ILE A 357 2.85 46.40 -1.52
CA ILE A 357 1.94 45.36 -0.99
C ILE A 357 0.66 45.99 -0.40
N GLU A 358 0.75 47.20 0.16
CA GLU A 358 -0.38 47.88 0.77
C GLU A 358 -1.34 48.41 -0.30
N GLY A 359 -2.58 47.93 -0.29
CA GLY A 359 -3.64 48.37 -1.20
C GLY A 359 -4.32 47.25 -2.00
N PHE A 360 -3.85 46.00 -1.89
CA PHE A 360 -4.55 44.85 -2.47
C PHE A 360 -5.41 44.17 -1.41
N ASP A 361 -6.74 44.30 -1.53
CA ASP A 361 -7.67 43.45 -0.81
C ASP A 361 -8.14 42.26 -1.66
N LEU A 362 -8.74 41.27 -1.00
CA LEU A 362 -9.23 40.06 -1.68
C LEU A 362 -10.31 40.38 -2.73
N TYR A 363 -11.08 41.44 -2.51
CA TYR A 363 -12.16 41.84 -3.42
C TYR A 363 -11.57 42.37 -4.74
N ASP A 364 -10.61 43.29 -4.67
CA ASP A 364 -9.91 43.84 -5.84
C ASP A 364 -9.17 42.76 -6.63
N ALA A 365 -8.59 41.78 -5.92
CA ALA A 365 -7.94 40.65 -6.55
C ALA A 365 -8.91 39.77 -7.36
N LEU A 366 -10.08 39.50 -6.79
CA LEU A 366 -11.11 38.70 -7.46
C LEU A 366 -11.75 39.45 -8.63
N VAL A 367 -11.93 40.78 -8.52
CA VAL A 367 -12.40 41.62 -9.64
C VAL A 367 -11.39 41.61 -10.78
N GLY A 368 -10.09 41.78 -10.51
CA GLY A 368 -9.07 41.74 -11.56
C GLY A 368 -8.94 40.38 -12.24
N ILE A 369 -9.15 39.27 -11.50
CA ILE A 369 -9.23 37.92 -12.08
C ILE A 369 -10.51 37.75 -12.90
N PHE A 370 -11.63 38.32 -12.44
CA PHE A 370 -12.90 38.28 -13.16
C PHE A 370 -12.79 38.97 -14.51
N ASP A 371 -12.22 40.18 -14.57
CA ASP A 371 -12.05 40.92 -15.83
C ASP A 371 -11.20 40.13 -16.84
N GLN A 372 -10.10 39.50 -16.39
CA GLN A 372 -9.28 38.66 -17.26
C GLN A 372 -9.99 37.37 -17.69
N ALA A 373 -10.82 36.80 -16.83
CA ALA A 373 -11.62 35.64 -17.18
C ALA A 373 -12.71 36.02 -18.20
N ASP A 374 -13.35 37.17 -18.04
CA ASP A 374 -14.36 37.67 -18.97
C ASP A 374 -13.77 37.96 -20.35
N ASP A 375 -12.58 38.57 -20.41
CA ASP A 375 -11.80 38.74 -21.64
C ASP A 375 -11.46 37.39 -22.29
N HIS A 376 -11.02 36.40 -21.50
CA HIS A 376 -10.67 35.07 -21.98
C HIS A 376 -11.86 34.35 -22.64
N TYR A 377 -13.05 34.44 -22.03
CA TYR A 377 -14.26 33.80 -22.55
C TYR A 377 -14.98 34.61 -23.62
N SER A 378 -14.66 35.89 -23.77
CA SER A 378 -15.15 36.75 -24.86
C SER A 378 -14.48 36.46 -26.21
N HIS A 379 -13.26 35.88 -26.20
CA HIS A 379 -12.45 35.63 -27.40
C HIS A 379 -12.44 34.17 -27.88
N ASP A 380 -13.00 33.22 -27.12
CA ASP A 380 -12.98 31.79 -27.45
C ASP A 380 -14.38 31.25 -27.82
N ALA A 381 -14.46 30.29 -28.74
CA ALA A 381 -15.73 29.64 -29.15
C ALA A 381 -16.32 28.73 -28.06
N THR A 382 -15.68 28.67 -26.88
CA THR A 382 -16.04 27.84 -25.74
C THR A 382 -16.54 28.72 -24.61
N THR A 383 -17.87 28.83 -24.43
CA THR A 383 -18.43 29.65 -23.34
C THR A 383 -18.15 29.04 -21.97
N PHE A 384 -17.99 29.89 -20.94
CA PHE A 384 -17.88 29.46 -19.54
C PHE A 384 -18.97 28.45 -19.16
N LEU A 385 -20.22 28.72 -19.57
CA LEU A 385 -21.36 27.84 -19.34
C LEU A 385 -21.19 26.46 -19.99
N LYS A 386 -20.63 26.36 -21.20
CA LYS A 386 -20.36 25.08 -21.87
C LYS A 386 -19.33 24.26 -21.10
N GLN A 387 -18.28 24.89 -20.57
CA GLN A 387 -17.31 24.18 -19.73
C GLN A 387 -17.90 23.73 -18.39
N VAL A 388 -18.77 24.55 -17.78
CA VAL A 388 -19.50 24.19 -16.56
C VAL A 388 -20.46 23.03 -16.82
N GLU A 389 -21.18 23.03 -17.93
CA GLU A 389 -22.08 21.95 -18.34
C GLU A 389 -21.33 20.65 -18.64
N ASP A 390 -20.16 20.72 -19.26
CA ASP A 390 -19.31 19.54 -19.50
C ASP A 390 -18.77 18.96 -18.19
N LYS A 391 -18.38 19.81 -17.25
CA LYS A 391 -17.97 19.40 -15.90
C LYS A 391 -19.16 18.82 -15.13
N ARG A 392 -20.34 19.44 -15.21
CA ARG A 392 -21.59 18.98 -14.57
C ARG A 392 -22.03 17.63 -15.13
N ARG A 393 -22.01 17.44 -16.46
CA ARG A 393 -22.30 16.14 -17.10
C ARG A 393 -21.33 15.06 -16.62
N LYS A 394 -20.03 15.35 -16.55
CA LYS A 394 -19.03 14.40 -16.00
C LYS A 394 -19.28 14.03 -14.54
N ILE A 395 -19.90 14.92 -13.74
CA ILE A 395 -20.28 14.65 -12.36
C ILE A 395 -21.60 13.83 -12.30
N GLY A 396 -22.59 14.18 -13.12
CA GLY A 396 -23.89 13.47 -13.20
C GLY A 396 -23.76 12.05 -13.73
N TYR A 397 -23.02 11.84 -14.84
CA TYR A 397 -22.74 10.53 -15.42
C TYR A 397 -22.06 9.56 -14.45
N ALA A 398 -21.25 10.07 -13.51
CA ALA A 398 -20.62 9.26 -12.47
C ALA A 398 -21.64 8.76 -11.44
N LYS A 399 -22.59 9.62 -11.04
CA LYS A 399 -23.67 9.28 -10.10
C LYS A 399 -24.68 8.29 -10.70
N ASP A 400 -25.04 8.46 -11.97
CA ASP A 400 -26.00 7.58 -12.64
C ASP A 400 -25.42 6.18 -12.88
N LYS A 401 -24.11 6.07 -13.15
CA LYS A 401 -23.40 4.78 -13.21
C LYS A 401 -23.30 4.07 -11.87
N GLU A 402 -23.05 4.81 -10.79
CA GLU A 402 -23.09 4.25 -9.43
C GLU A 402 -24.48 3.76 -9.06
N ALA A 403 -25.53 4.51 -9.40
CA ALA A 403 -26.92 4.13 -9.16
C ALA A 403 -27.32 2.88 -9.97
N ALA A 404 -26.97 2.82 -11.25
CA ALA A 404 -27.23 1.66 -12.11
C ALA A 404 -26.44 0.41 -11.67
N ALA A 405 -25.17 0.58 -11.25
CA ALA A 405 -24.37 -0.51 -10.70
C ALA A 405 -24.92 -1.01 -9.36
N LYS A 406 -25.43 -0.11 -8.51
CA LYS A 406 -26.08 -0.45 -7.23
C LYS A 406 -27.41 -1.17 -7.45
N GLN A 407 -28.23 -0.74 -8.41
CA GLN A 407 -29.49 -1.41 -8.77
C GLN A 407 -29.29 -2.78 -9.42
N ARG A 408 -28.23 -2.95 -10.24
CA ARG A 408 -27.84 -4.27 -10.76
C ARG A 408 -27.30 -5.20 -9.66
N LYS A 409 -26.53 -4.68 -8.69
CA LYS A 409 -26.11 -5.45 -7.51
C LYS A 409 -27.26 -5.86 -6.59
N LEU A 410 -28.35 -5.08 -6.55
CA LEU A 410 -29.58 -5.39 -5.82
C LEU A 410 -30.59 -6.25 -6.61
N GLY A 411 -30.25 -6.68 -7.83
CA GLY A 411 -31.10 -7.57 -8.65
C GLY A 411 -32.37 -6.91 -9.21
N MET A 412 -32.44 -5.58 -9.26
CA MET A 412 -33.66 -4.85 -9.63
C MET A 412 -33.74 -4.44 -11.13
N LEU A 413 -32.74 -4.79 -11.94
CA LEU A 413 -32.75 -4.57 -13.39
C LEU A 413 -32.50 -5.91 -14.09
N ALA A 414 -33.49 -6.39 -14.85
CA ALA A 414 -33.33 -7.56 -15.71
C ALA A 414 -32.41 -7.23 -16.90
N ASP A 415 -31.58 -8.19 -17.31
CA ASP A 415 -30.74 -8.07 -18.50
C ASP A 415 -31.62 -7.85 -19.75
N GLU A 416 -31.35 -6.78 -20.49
CA GLU A 416 -31.99 -6.57 -21.79
C GLU A 416 -31.59 -7.71 -22.75
N PRO A 417 -32.53 -8.30 -23.49
CA PRO A 417 -32.21 -9.30 -24.49
C PRO A 417 -31.45 -8.66 -25.64
N ALA A 418 -30.32 -9.25 -26.00
CA ALA A 418 -29.51 -8.84 -27.14
C ALA A 418 -30.32 -8.99 -28.44
N SER A 419 -30.44 -7.87 -29.18
CA SER A 419 -30.83 -7.83 -30.59
C SER A 419 -29.72 -7.19 -31.41
#